data_AF-A0A1T2LA73-F1
#
_entry.id   AF-A0A1T2LA73-F1
#
_cell.length_a   1.000
_cell.length_b   1.000
_cell.length_c   1.000
_cell.angle_alpha   90.00
_cell.angle_beta   90.00
_cell.angle_gamma   90.00
#
_symmetry.space_group_name_H-M   'P 1'
#
loop_
_entity.id
_entity.type
_entity.pdbx_description
1 polymer ?
#
loop_
_entity_poly.entity_id
_entity_poly.type
_entity_poly.pdbx_seq_one_letter_code
_entity_poly.pdbx_strand_id
1 'polypeptide(L)'
;MKTALLLTAIASTLLLSGCNNDQWHGFVYTDRYDLSNYAYVGNYETLKECRIEVVLKMKASNRLRGGDYECGFNCKRDKNGKMAPICESSSR
;
A
#
# COMPACT_ATOMS: atom_id res chain seq x y z
N MET A 1 0.52 -59.65 -8.94
CA MET A 1 1.35 -58.95 -7.94
C MET A 1 1.44 -57.50 -8.36
N LYS A 2 1.12 -56.61 -7.42
CA LYS A 2 0.68 -55.23 -7.62
C LYS A 2 1.86 -54.36 -8.11
N THR A 3 1.86 -54.02 -9.40
CA THR A 3 2.78 -53.03 -9.95
C THR A 3 2.46 -51.67 -9.32
N ALA A 4 3.47 -51.12 -8.67
CA ALA A 4 3.41 -49.91 -7.86
C ALA A 4 3.01 -48.68 -8.69
N LEU A 5 1.71 -48.36 -8.68
CA LEU A 5 1.15 -47.07 -9.06
C LEU A 5 0.91 -46.25 -7.79
N LEU A 6 1.99 -45.80 -7.15
CA LEU A 6 1.92 -44.83 -6.05
C LEU A 6 3.09 -43.85 -6.18
N LEU A 7 3.00 -43.00 -7.21
CA LEU A 7 3.78 -41.76 -7.33
C LEU A 7 2.78 -40.63 -7.60
N THR A 8 1.80 -40.49 -6.71
CA THR A 8 0.89 -39.35 -6.67
C THR A 8 1.02 -38.66 -5.33
N ALA A 9 1.11 -37.33 -5.41
CA ALA A 9 1.07 -36.35 -4.32
C ALA A 9 2.38 -36.13 -3.53
N ILE A 10 3.40 -35.59 -4.19
CA ILE A 10 4.35 -34.71 -3.50
C ILE A 10 4.20 -33.31 -4.11
N ALA A 11 4.09 -32.31 -3.22
CA ALA A 11 4.09 -30.86 -3.45
C ALA A 11 2.73 -30.18 -3.68
N SER A 12 1.92 -30.08 -2.62
CA SER A 12 0.89 -29.02 -2.52
C SER A 12 0.90 -28.32 -1.15
N THR A 13 2.06 -28.16 -0.53
CA THR A 13 2.20 -27.51 0.79
C THR A 13 2.99 -26.19 0.77
N LEU A 14 3.13 -25.55 -0.40
CA LEU A 14 3.50 -24.14 -0.50
C LEU A 14 2.27 -23.47 -1.14
N LEU A 15 1.52 -22.55 -0.54
CA LEU A 15 1.92 -21.25 0.00
C LEU A 15 0.77 -20.73 0.88
N LEU A 16 0.79 -21.00 2.18
CA LEU A 16 -0.04 -20.28 3.16
C LEU A 16 0.85 -19.33 3.97
N SER A 17 1.68 -18.56 3.26
CA SER A 17 2.42 -17.45 3.85
C SER A 17 1.45 -16.30 4.09
N GLY A 18 0.92 -16.24 5.31
CA GLY A 18 0.47 -15.03 6.02
C GLY A 18 -0.65 -14.22 5.37
N CYS A 19 -1.86 -14.33 5.93
CA CYS A 19 -2.90 -13.30 5.81
C CYS A 19 -2.51 -12.03 6.60
N ASN A 20 -1.36 -11.43 6.31
CA ASN A 20 -1.16 -10.00 6.55
C ASN A 20 -1.38 -9.34 5.20
N ASN A 21 -2.45 -8.55 5.09
CA ASN A 21 -2.75 -7.81 3.87
C ASN A 21 -1.86 -6.57 3.84
N ASP A 22 -0.56 -6.82 3.65
CA ASP A 22 0.48 -5.81 3.60
C ASP A 22 0.19 -4.87 2.44
N GLN A 23 0.03 -3.58 2.75
CA GLN A 23 -0.45 -2.62 1.76
C GLN A 23 0.27 -1.28 1.87
N TRP A 24 0.43 -0.65 0.72
CA TRP A 24 0.88 0.73 0.57
C TRP A 24 -0.32 1.67 0.51
N HIS A 25 -0.24 2.79 1.21
CA HIS A 25 -1.31 3.78 1.31
C HIS A 25 -0.79 5.12 0.78
N GLY A 26 -1.52 5.68 -0.18
CA GLY A 26 -1.16 6.97 -0.78
C GLY A 26 -1.78 8.14 -0.03
N PHE A 27 -0.97 9.15 0.27
CA PHE A 27 -1.41 10.42 0.85
C PHE A 27 -0.87 11.59 0.03
N VAL A 28 -1.70 12.62 -0.14
CA VAL A 28 -1.30 13.89 -0.76
C VAL A 28 -1.48 15.01 0.24
N TYR A 29 -0.47 15.83 0.38
CA TYR A 29 -0.41 16.99 1.25
C TYR A 29 -0.68 18.26 0.44
N THR A 30 -1.47 19.18 0.99
CA THR A 30 -1.78 20.43 0.30
C THR A 30 -0.62 21.41 0.28
N ASP A 31 0.22 21.35 1.31
CA ASP A 31 1.43 22.13 1.52
C ASP A 31 2.57 21.17 1.88
N ARG A 32 3.71 21.30 1.20
CA ARG A 32 4.89 20.48 1.46
C ARG A 32 5.59 20.75 2.80
N TYR A 33 5.31 21.90 3.42
CA TYR A 33 5.87 22.28 4.72
C TYR A 33 4.90 22.02 5.89
N ASP A 34 3.64 21.72 5.60
CA ASP A 34 2.63 21.35 6.59
C ASP A 34 1.92 20.04 6.20
N LEU A 35 2.33 18.96 6.86
CA LEU A 35 1.81 17.61 6.63
C LEU A 35 0.54 17.31 7.46
N SER A 36 0.05 18.26 8.24
CA SER A 36 -1.18 18.05 9.05
C SER A 36 -2.42 17.93 8.18
N ASN A 37 -2.40 18.53 6.99
CA ASN A 37 -3.51 18.52 6.03
C ASN A 37 -3.24 17.55 4.87
N TYR A 38 -3.90 16.39 4.92
CA TYR A 38 -3.73 15.31 3.96
C TYR A 38 -5.04 14.76 3.40
N ALA A 39 -4.98 14.38 2.12
CA ALA A 39 -5.98 13.60 1.43
C ALA A 39 -5.47 12.16 1.23
N TYR A 40 -6.27 11.18 1.67
CA TYR A 40 -6.01 9.77 1.36
C TYR A 40 -6.40 9.49 -0.10
N VAL A 41 -5.52 8.82 -0.83
CA VAL A 41 -5.68 8.53 -2.26
C VAL A 41 -6.17 7.11 -2.49
N GLY A 42 -5.64 6.13 -1.76
CA GLY A 42 -5.98 4.72 -1.93
C GLY A 42 -4.97 3.78 -1.28
N ASN A 43 -5.24 2.48 -1.37
CA ASN A 43 -4.33 1.40 -1.00
C ASN A 43 -3.87 0.62 -2.24
N TYR A 44 -2.64 0.12 -2.21
CA TYR A 44 -1.94 -0.47 -3.34
C TYR A 44 -1.09 -1.65 -2.89
N GLU A 45 -0.90 -2.62 -3.78
CA GLU A 45 -0.08 -3.80 -3.47
C GLU A 45 1.41 -3.46 -3.49
N THR A 46 1.81 -2.46 -4.28
CA THR A 46 3.23 -2.10 -4.45
C THR A 46 3.48 -0.60 -4.22
N LEU A 47 4.68 -0.27 -3.74
CA LEU A 47 5.16 1.11 -3.64
C LEU A 47 5.14 1.83 -5.00
N LYS A 48 5.42 1.10 -6.08
CA LYS A 48 5.43 1.65 -7.43
C LYS A 48 4.05 2.14 -7.85
N GLU A 49 3.01 1.33 -7.65
CA GLU A 49 1.63 1.74 -7.93
C GLU A 49 1.22 2.92 -7.08
N CYS A 50 1.51 2.89 -5.78
CA CYS A 50 1.21 4.00 -4.90
C CYS A 50 1.81 5.32 -5.42
N ARG A 51 3.11 5.33 -5.77
CA ARG A 51 3.80 6.52 -6.29
C ARG A 51 3.20 7.04 -7.59
N ILE A 52 2.83 6.13 -8.50
CA ILE A 52 2.20 6.53 -9.76
C ILE A 52 0.87 7.22 -9.48
N GLU A 53 0.03 6.62 -8.64
CA GLU A 53 -1.32 7.08 -8.38
C GLU A 53 -1.38 8.39 -7.59
N VAL A 54 -0.54 8.55 -6.55
CA VAL A 54 -0.45 9.83 -5.82
C VAL A 54 0.03 10.97 -6.72
N VAL A 55 1.00 10.72 -7.61
CA VAL A 55 1.47 11.73 -8.57
C VAL A 55 0.39 12.07 -9.60
N LEU A 56 -0.35 11.08 -10.10
CA LEU A 56 -1.51 11.32 -10.97
C LEU A 56 -2.57 12.15 -10.26
N LYS A 57 -2.86 11.87 -8.99
CA LYS A 57 -3.80 12.64 -8.18
C LYS A 57 -3.34 14.09 -7.98
N MET A 58 -2.05 14.29 -7.71
CA MET A 58 -1.45 15.62 -7.57
C MET A 58 -1.52 16.41 -8.87
N LYS A 59 -1.26 15.77 -10.03
CA LYS A 59 -1.41 16.37 -11.37
C LYS A 59 -2.85 16.82 -11.60
N ALA A 60 -3.81 15.92 -11.39
CA ALA A 60 -5.23 16.19 -11.59
C ALA A 60 -5.76 17.31 -10.67
N SER A 61 -5.15 17.50 -9.50
CA SER A 61 -5.56 18.48 -8.50
C SER A 61 -4.72 19.77 -8.52
N ASN A 62 -3.82 19.95 -9.51
CA ASN A 62 -2.88 21.06 -9.63
C ASN A 62 -2.02 21.29 -8.35
N ARG A 63 -1.67 20.20 -7.63
CA ARG A 63 -0.90 20.24 -6.38
C ARG A 63 0.60 20.03 -6.56
N LEU A 64 1.07 19.71 -7.77
CA LEU A 64 2.49 19.42 -8.02
C LEU A 64 3.47 20.54 -7.63
N ARG A 65 3.04 21.82 -7.67
CA ARG A 65 3.94 22.96 -7.44
C ARG A 65 4.09 23.37 -5.97
N GLY A 66 3.24 22.86 -5.07
CA GLY A 66 3.24 23.31 -3.67
C GLY A 66 2.84 22.26 -2.64
N GLY A 67 2.20 21.17 -3.07
CA GLY A 67 1.94 20.02 -2.24
C GLY A 67 3.12 19.04 -2.20
N ASP A 68 2.98 18.05 -1.33
CA ASP A 68 3.86 16.89 -1.26
C ASP A 68 3.02 15.61 -1.27
N TYR A 69 3.65 14.46 -1.30
CA TYR A 69 2.97 13.18 -1.13
C TYR A 69 3.82 12.22 -0.31
N GLU A 70 3.18 11.17 0.17
CA GLU A 70 3.92 9.99 0.60
C GLU A 70 3.12 8.71 0.35
N CYS A 71 3.86 7.62 0.27
CA CYS A 71 3.37 6.27 0.27
C CYS A 71 3.79 5.61 1.59
N GLY A 72 2.81 5.28 2.44
CA GLY A 72 3.05 4.64 3.72
C GLY A 72 2.70 3.16 3.71
N PHE A 73 3.53 2.33 4.33
CA PHE A 73 3.30 0.88 4.43
C PHE A 73 2.55 0.56 5.72
N ASN A 74 1.47 -0.24 5.62
CA ASN A 74 0.66 -0.72 6.75
C ASN A 74 0.19 0.41 7.69
N CYS A 75 -0.51 1.38 7.11
CA CYS A 75 -0.95 2.56 7.84
C CYS A 75 -2.18 2.29 8.71
N LYS A 76 -2.30 3.05 9.79
CA LYS A 76 -3.37 2.91 10.78
C LYS A 76 -4.51 3.89 10.51
N ARG A 77 -5.72 3.50 10.91
CA ARG A 77 -6.86 4.42 10.97
C ARG A 77 -6.80 5.26 12.25
N ASP A 78 -7.25 6.51 12.16
CA ASP A 78 -7.41 7.39 13.31
C ASP A 78 -8.64 7.01 14.15
N LYS A 79 -8.88 7.77 15.22
CA LYS A 79 -10.03 7.58 16.13
C LYS A 79 -11.40 7.72 15.45
N ASN A 80 -11.46 8.34 14.26
CA ASN A 80 -12.68 8.52 13.48
C ASN A 80 -12.79 7.47 12.34
N GLY A 81 -11.85 6.52 12.26
CA GLY A 81 -11.82 5.49 11.23
C GLY A 81 -11.25 5.96 9.88
N LYS A 82 -10.70 7.18 9.77
CA LYS A 82 -10.03 7.66 8.55
C LYS A 82 -8.62 7.08 8.48
N MET A 83 -8.17 6.65 7.31
CA MET A 83 -6.78 6.25 7.12
C MET A 83 -5.85 7.44 7.40
N ALA A 84 -4.89 7.26 8.30
CA ALA A 84 -3.96 8.30 8.74
C ALA A 84 -2.53 7.96 8.27
N PRO A 85 -1.67 8.97 8.05
CA PRO A 85 -0.25 8.80 7.71
C PRO A 85 0.59 8.37 8.93
N ILE A 86 0.09 7.36 9.66
CA ILE A 86 0.75 6.74 10.81
C ILE A 86 1.02 5.30 10.39
N CYS A 87 2.22 5.07 9.85
CA CYS A 87 2.57 3.88 9.10
C CYS A 87 3.84 3.23 9.66
N GLU A 88 4.08 1.97 9.34
CA GLU A 88 5.28 1.24 9.76
C GLU A 88 6.53 1.75 9.06
N SER A 89 6.40 2.11 7.78
CA SER A 89 7.42 2.82 7.01
C SER A 89 6.76 3.76 6.02
N SER A 90 7.53 4.71 5.49
CA SER A 90 7.05 5.62 4.46
C SER A 90 8.12 5.91 3.41
N SER A 91 7.66 6.25 2.21
CA SER A 91 8.51 6.65 1.10
C SER A 91 7.89 7.84 0.38
N ARG A 92 8.73 8.82 0.08
CA ARG A 92 8.45 9.90 -0.88
C ARG A 92 8.98 9.51 -2.25
#